data_AF-A0A1F3NSB3-F1
#
_entry.id   AF-A0A1F3NSB3-F1
#
_cell.length_a   1.000
_cell.length_b   1.000
_cell.length_c   1.000
_cell.angle_alpha   90.00
_cell.angle_beta   90.00
_cell.angle_gamma   90.00
#
_symmetry.space_group_name_H-M   'P 1'
#
loop_
_entity.id
_entity.type
_entity.pdbx_description
1 polymer ?
#
loop_
_entity_poly.entity_id
_entity_poly.type
_entity_poly.pdbx_seq_one_letter_code
_entity_poly.pdbx_strand_id
1 'polypeptide(L)'
;MILILILTGALMQFASPDNQFLIALFPGSVRLHDVCAIILTISYMAYVAGNIISDNGKHYRISSKDIFPDSGIQLKYFVWGMFRKEKRPFPVTSGNKFNPLEKVSYVLVMYAALPLLILSGIIMLFPDMKIISTFGTGFYIFSDILHIILGFFISLFLIIHIYTCTIGPSTGSIFRSIMSGYSESEE
;
A
#
# COMPACT_ATOMS: atom_id res chain seq x y z
N MET A 1 -4.15 -11.46 0.10
CA MET A 1 -2.94 -11.46 -0.74
C MET A 1 -1.83 -10.60 -0.16
N ILE A 2 -1.98 -9.28 -0.01
CA ILE A 2 -0.91 -8.40 0.54
C ILE A 2 -0.42 -8.87 1.92
N LEU A 3 -1.31 -9.30 2.81
CA LEU A 3 -0.93 -9.86 4.12
C LEU A 3 -0.02 -11.09 4.00
N ILE A 4 -0.23 -11.93 2.98
CA ILE A 4 0.62 -13.11 2.73
C ILE A 4 2.00 -12.64 2.28
N LEU A 5 2.09 -11.66 1.38
CA LEU A 5 3.36 -11.09 0.92
C LEU A 5 4.17 -10.47 2.06
N ILE A 6 3.50 -9.73 2.95
CA ILE A 6 4.14 -9.14 4.14
C ILE A 6 4.65 -10.25 5.06
N LEU A 7 3.83 -11.26 5.32
CA LEU A 7 4.20 -12.38 6.19
C LEU A 7 5.38 -13.17 5.61
N THR A 8 5.31 -13.58 4.34
CA THR A 8 6.39 -14.35 3.70
C THR A 8 7.65 -13.51 3.53
N GLY A 9 7.52 -12.21 3.24
CA GLY A 9 8.66 -11.28 3.19
C GLY A 9 9.36 -11.16 4.54
N ALA A 10 8.61 -11.01 5.64
CA ALA A 10 9.16 -10.98 6.99
C ALA A 10 9.80 -12.32 7.38
N LEU A 11 9.17 -13.45 7.04
CA LEU A 11 9.74 -14.78 7.29
C LEU A 11 11.09 -14.97 6.57
N MET A 12 11.20 -14.51 5.32
CA MET A 12 12.46 -14.56 4.57
C MET A 12 13.52 -13.63 5.16
N GLN A 13 13.14 -12.41 5.56
CA GLN A 13 14.06 -11.42 6.15
C GLN A 13 14.66 -11.87 7.48
N PHE A 14 13.87 -12.54 8.32
CA PHE A 14 14.29 -12.95 9.67
C PHE A 14 14.72 -14.42 9.75
N ALA A 15 14.71 -15.15 8.64
CA ALA A 15 15.25 -16.50 8.57
C ALA A 15 16.76 -16.45 8.83
N SER A 16 17.16 -16.94 10.00
CA SER A 16 18.54 -16.97 10.47
C SER A 16 18.94 -18.40 10.85
N PRO A 17 20.25 -18.75 10.77
CA PRO A 17 20.76 -20.08 11.15
C PRO A 17 20.33 -20.54 12.55
N ASP A 18 20.12 -19.60 13.47
CA ASP A 18 19.74 -19.86 14.85
C ASP A 18 18.26 -20.25 15.02
N ASN A 19 17.42 -20.05 14.00
CA ASN A 19 16.00 -20.35 14.03
C ASN A 19 15.63 -21.44 13.01
N GLN A 20 15.83 -22.69 13.41
CA GLN A 20 15.56 -23.87 12.58
C GLN A 20 14.11 -23.93 12.05
N PHE A 21 13.15 -23.41 12.82
CA PHE A 21 11.74 -23.35 12.39
C PHE A 21 11.55 -22.43 11.18
N LEU A 22 12.14 -21.22 11.19
CA LEU A 22 12.05 -20.29 10.06
C LEU A 22 12.81 -20.80 8.83
N ILE A 23 13.95 -21.46 9.02
CA ILE A 23 14.69 -22.10 7.92
C ILE A 23 13.83 -23.18 7.24
N ALA A 24 13.13 -24.00 8.02
CA ALA A 24 12.25 -25.04 7.47
C ALA A 24 11.11 -24.45 6.61
N LEU A 25 10.61 -23.27 6.98
CA LEU A 25 9.56 -22.56 6.23
C LEU A 25 10.09 -21.76 5.03
N PHE A 26 11.40 -21.52 4.93
CA PHE A 26 11.99 -20.62 3.93
C PHE A 26 11.64 -21.02 2.48
N PRO A 27 11.81 -22.27 2.03
CA PRO A 27 11.50 -22.64 0.64
C PRO A 27 10.03 -22.46 0.28
N GLY A 28 9.13 -22.74 1.23
CA GLY A 28 7.69 -22.54 1.05
C GLY A 28 7.32 -21.05 1.02
N SER A 29 7.97 -20.25 1.86
CA SER A 29 7.78 -18.80 1.94
C SER A 29 8.18 -18.11 0.64
N VAL A 30 9.32 -18.47 0.06
CA VAL A 30 9.79 -17.96 -1.25
C VAL A 30 8.76 -18.25 -2.34
N ARG A 31 8.38 -19.53 -2.52
CA ARG A 31 7.40 -19.92 -3.57
C ARG A 31 6.06 -19.21 -3.42
N LEU A 32 5.56 -19.11 -2.18
CA LEU A 32 4.30 -18.45 -1.92
C LEU A 32 4.39 -16.94 -2.13
N HIS A 33 5.52 -16.32 -1.77
CA HIS A 33 5.79 -14.91 -2.03
C HIS A 33 5.78 -14.63 -3.54
N ASP A 34 6.52 -15.41 -4.33
CA ASP A 34 6.64 -15.22 -5.78
C ASP A 34 5.28 -15.34 -6.48
N VAL A 35 4.51 -16.39 -6.17
CA VAL A 35 3.16 -16.57 -6.73
C VAL A 35 2.24 -15.42 -6.36
N CYS A 36 2.24 -15.00 -5.09
CA CYS A 36 1.42 -13.87 -4.65
C CYS A 36 1.88 -12.54 -5.30
N ALA A 37 3.18 -12.37 -5.54
CA ALA A 37 3.75 -11.16 -6.13
C ALA A 37 3.36 -11.04 -7.61
N ILE A 38 3.36 -12.16 -8.34
CA ILE A 38 2.88 -12.21 -9.73
C ILE A 38 1.40 -11.85 -9.80
N ILE A 39 0.56 -12.45 -8.94
CA ILE A 39 -0.88 -12.15 -8.89
C ILE A 39 -1.11 -10.68 -8.52
N LEU A 40 -0.36 -10.13 -7.55
CA LEU A 40 -0.42 -8.72 -7.18
C LEU A 40 -0.05 -7.83 -8.36
N THR A 41 1.01 -8.17 -9.11
CA THR A 41 1.46 -7.39 -10.26
C THR A 41 0.38 -7.33 -11.34
N ILE A 42 -0.23 -8.47 -11.67
CA ILE A 42 -1.33 -8.53 -12.65
C ILE A 42 -2.54 -7.72 -12.16
N SER A 43 -2.90 -7.87 -10.87
CA SER A 43 -4.02 -7.13 -10.27
C SER A 43 -3.77 -5.63 -10.27
N TYR A 44 -2.53 -5.21 -10.01
CA TYR A 44 -2.13 -3.81 -10.04
C TYR A 44 -2.18 -3.25 -11.46
N MET A 45 -1.73 -3.99 -12.47
CA MET A 45 -1.86 -3.58 -13.88
C MET A 45 -3.33 -3.40 -14.27
N ALA A 46 -4.21 -4.32 -13.87
CA ALA A 46 -5.65 -4.19 -14.10
C ALA A 46 -6.23 -2.95 -13.40
N TYR A 47 -5.81 -2.66 -12.17
CA TYR A 47 -6.19 -1.45 -11.43
C TYR A 47 -5.75 -0.17 -12.16
N VAL A 48 -4.49 -0.10 -12.62
CA VAL A 48 -3.98 1.06 -13.35
C VAL A 48 -4.73 1.25 -14.66
N ALA A 49 -4.90 0.18 -15.45
CA ALA A 49 -5.66 0.21 -16.69
C ALA A 49 -7.11 0.67 -16.45
N GLY A 50 -7.76 0.14 -15.42
CA GLY A 50 -9.11 0.54 -15.02
C GLY A 50 -9.21 2.03 -14.68
N ASN A 51 -8.23 2.61 -13.97
CA ASN A 51 -8.23 4.03 -13.66
C ASN A 51 -7.91 4.94 -14.86
N ILE A 52 -7.20 4.42 -15.87
CA ILE A 52 -6.93 5.16 -17.12
C ILE A 52 -8.15 5.12 -18.04
N ILE A 53 -8.82 3.96 -18.15
CA ILE A 53 -9.97 3.76 -19.03
C ILE A 53 -11.24 4.39 -18.45
N SER A 54 -11.39 4.38 -17.13
CA SER A 54 -12.55 4.97 -16.45
C SER A 54 -12.31 6.40 -15.97
N ASP A 55 -13.40 7.10 -15.69
CA ASP A 55 -13.37 8.42 -15.06
C ASP A 55 -12.88 8.42 -13.60
N ASN A 56 -12.60 7.24 -13.01
CA ASN A 56 -12.17 7.13 -11.62
C ASN A 56 -10.81 7.80 -11.37
N GLY A 57 -9.96 7.89 -12.40
CA GLY A 57 -8.67 8.61 -12.37
C GLY A 57 -8.79 10.07 -11.93
N LYS A 58 -9.96 10.71 -12.16
CA LYS A 58 -10.21 12.12 -11.78
C LYS A 58 -10.11 12.35 -10.27
N HIS A 59 -10.43 11.36 -9.44
CA HIS A 59 -10.38 11.48 -7.98
C HIS A 59 -8.97 11.43 -7.39
N TYR A 60 -7.98 10.97 -8.17
CA TYR A 60 -6.57 10.89 -7.78
C TYR A 60 -5.74 12.12 -8.19
N ARG A 61 -6.37 13.10 -8.84
CA ARG A 61 -5.70 14.36 -9.20
C ARG A 61 -5.49 15.21 -7.95
N ILE A 62 -4.23 15.46 -7.62
CA ILE A 62 -3.81 16.35 -6.54
C ILE A 62 -3.86 17.79 -7.07
N SER A 63 -4.75 18.62 -6.50
CA SER A 63 -4.70 20.07 -6.70
C SER A 63 -3.68 20.66 -5.73
N SER A 64 -2.62 21.29 -6.24
CA SER A 64 -1.44 21.62 -5.43
C SER A 64 -1.61 22.78 -4.45
N LYS A 65 -2.63 23.63 -4.62
CA LYS A 65 -2.71 24.89 -3.84
C LYS A 65 -2.94 24.68 -2.35
N ASP A 66 -3.76 23.70 -1.96
CA ASP A 66 -4.17 23.53 -0.55
C ASP A 66 -3.90 22.14 0.02
N ILE A 67 -3.41 21.18 -0.80
CA ILE A 67 -3.27 19.77 -0.38
C ILE A 67 -2.36 19.57 0.83
N PHE A 68 -1.25 20.33 0.93
CA PHE A 68 -0.29 20.18 2.02
C PHE A 68 -0.80 20.81 3.33
N PRO A 69 -1.27 22.08 3.34
CA PRO A 69 -1.96 22.64 4.51
C PRO A 69 -3.12 21.76 5.00
N ASP A 70 -3.96 21.30 4.08
CA ASP A 70 -5.14 20.51 4.39
C ASP A 70 -4.79 19.12 4.95
N SER A 71 -3.72 18.49 4.43
CA SER A 71 -3.19 17.24 4.98
C SER A 71 -2.69 17.41 6.42
N GLY A 72 -2.10 18.57 6.74
CA GLY A 72 -1.69 18.91 8.11
C GLY A 72 -2.88 19.07 9.06
N ILE A 73 -3.95 19.72 8.62
CA ILE A 73 -5.21 19.84 9.37
C ILE A 73 -5.81 18.45 9.61
N GLN A 74 -5.85 17.60 8.59
CA GLN A 74 -6.37 16.25 8.69
C GLN A 74 -5.52 15.37 9.62
N LEU A 75 -4.19 15.50 9.58
CA LEU A 75 -3.29 14.79 10.50
C LEU A 75 -3.53 15.21 11.94
N LYS A 76 -3.66 16.51 12.21
CA LYS A 76 -4.00 17.03 13.55
C LYS A 76 -5.34 16.48 14.04
N TYR A 77 -6.33 16.39 13.15
CA TYR A 77 -7.61 15.77 13.47
C TYR A 77 -7.44 14.29 13.85
N PHE A 78 -6.68 13.51 13.08
CA PHE A 78 -6.44 12.08 13.38
C PHE A 78 -5.70 11.86 14.71
N VAL A 79 -4.69 12.67 15.02
CA VAL A 79 -3.87 12.49 16.23
C VAL A 79 -4.53 13.06 17.48
N TRP A 80 -5.39 14.08 17.34
CA TRP A 80 -5.94 14.82 18.48
C TRP A 80 -7.47 14.99 18.44
N GLY A 81 -7.99 15.60 17.37
CA GLY A 81 -9.40 16.02 17.30
C GLY A 81 -10.39 14.84 17.37
N MET A 82 -10.01 13.69 16.80
CA MET A 82 -10.81 12.47 16.81
C MET A 82 -11.11 11.98 18.24
N PHE A 83 -10.11 11.97 19.13
CA PHE A 83 -10.28 11.53 20.52
C PHE A 83 -11.17 12.49 21.33
N ARG A 84 -11.32 13.72 20.85
CA ARG A 84 -12.20 14.75 21.42
C ARG A 84 -13.58 14.82 20.77
N LYS A 85 -13.90 13.93 19.83
CA LYS A 85 -15.15 13.94 19.06
C LYS A 85 -15.38 15.29 18.35
N GLU A 86 -14.30 15.94 17.91
CA GLU A 86 -14.39 17.14 17.08
C GLU A 86 -15.02 16.81 15.72
N LYS A 87 -15.57 17.80 15.03
CA LYS A 87 -16.15 17.59 13.69
C LYS A 87 -15.04 17.29 12.68
N ARG A 88 -15.29 16.35 11.76
CA ARG A 88 -14.36 16.03 10.67
C ARG A 88 -14.15 17.26 9.78
N PRO A 89 -12.90 17.69 9.54
CA PRO A 89 -12.62 18.91 8.77
C PRO A 89 -12.96 18.74 7.28
N PHE A 90 -12.84 17.52 6.75
CA PHE A 90 -13.10 17.22 5.34
C PHE A 90 -14.08 16.04 5.22
N PRO A 91 -15.41 16.30 5.16
CA PRO A 91 -16.41 15.24 4.99
C PRO A 91 -16.34 14.63 3.59
N VAL A 92 -16.59 13.31 3.51
CA VAL A 92 -16.63 12.57 2.25
C VAL A 92 -17.91 12.95 1.51
N THR A 93 -17.77 13.32 0.23
CA THR A 93 -18.91 13.67 -0.64
C THR A 93 -18.79 12.92 -1.98
N SER A 94 -19.85 12.87 -2.77
CA SER A 94 -19.83 12.25 -4.10
C SER A 94 -18.75 12.86 -5.03
N GLY A 95 -18.44 14.15 -4.86
CA GLY A 95 -17.37 14.84 -5.57
C GLY A 95 -15.97 14.63 -4.99
N ASN A 96 -15.84 14.38 -3.68
CA ASN A 96 -14.58 14.17 -2.98
C ASN A 96 -14.62 12.88 -2.15
N LYS A 97 -14.17 11.79 -2.78
CA LYS A 97 -14.11 10.44 -2.17
C LYS A 97 -13.06 10.30 -1.06
N PHE A 98 -12.05 11.16 -1.04
CA PHE A 98 -10.90 11.05 -0.15
C PHE A 98 -10.70 12.34 0.62
N ASN A 99 -10.34 12.23 1.90
CA ASN A 99 -9.78 13.38 2.60
C ASN A 99 -8.37 13.70 2.03
N PRO A 100 -7.84 14.90 2.28
CA PRO A 100 -6.57 15.36 1.68
C PRO A 100 -5.38 14.44 2.01
N LEU A 101 -5.26 14.00 3.27
CA LEU A 101 -4.18 13.12 3.72
C LEU A 101 -4.28 11.72 3.10
N GLU A 102 -5.49 11.15 3.05
CA GLU A 102 -5.77 9.87 2.38
C GLU A 102 -5.46 9.96 0.90
N LYS A 103 -5.87 11.04 0.22
CA LYS A 103 -5.62 11.24 -1.21
C LYS A 103 -4.12 11.23 -1.51
N VAL A 104 -3.33 12.02 -0.77
CA VAL A 104 -1.87 12.08 -0.94
C VAL A 104 -1.23 10.72 -0.65
N SER A 105 -1.58 10.11 0.48
CA SER A 105 -1.02 8.82 0.89
C SER A 105 -1.33 7.73 -0.13
N TYR A 106 -2.56 7.69 -0.63
CA TYR A 106 -3.00 6.69 -1.59
C TYR A 106 -2.36 6.89 -2.96
N VAL A 107 -2.24 8.13 -3.45
CA VAL A 107 -1.52 8.41 -4.70
C VAL A 107 -0.05 8.01 -4.59
N LEU A 108 0.61 8.36 -3.48
CA LEU A 108 2.02 8.01 -3.27
C LEU A 108 2.21 6.49 -3.20
N VAL A 109 1.35 5.78 -2.47
CA VAL A 109 1.44 4.32 -2.35
C VAL A 109 1.15 3.66 -3.70
N MET A 110 0.05 4.01 -4.36
CA MET A 110 -0.38 3.32 -5.57
C MET A 110 0.46 3.66 -6.80
N TYR A 111 0.93 4.89 -6.96
CA TYR A 111 1.60 5.32 -8.19
C TYR A 111 3.11 5.56 -8.03
N ALA A 112 3.66 5.51 -6.82
CA ALA A 112 5.11 5.56 -6.60
C ALA A 112 5.64 4.31 -5.87
N ALA A 113 5.18 4.06 -4.64
CA ALA A 113 5.76 3.00 -3.82
C ALA A 113 5.51 1.58 -4.38
N LEU A 114 4.26 1.28 -4.77
CA LEU A 114 3.88 -0.04 -5.26
C LEU A 114 4.53 -0.39 -6.62
N PRO A 115 4.62 0.52 -7.61
CA PRO A 115 5.40 0.29 -8.83
C PRO A 115 6.88 0.01 -8.55
N LEU A 116 7.50 0.77 -7.65
CA LEU A 116 8.91 0.58 -7.29
C LEU A 116 9.12 -0.74 -6.54
N LEU A 117 8.17 -1.14 -5.69
CA LEU A 117 8.19 -2.43 -5.00
C LEU A 117 8.08 -3.58 -6.01
N ILE A 118 7.17 -3.49 -6.97
CA ILE A 118 7.01 -4.48 -8.04
C ILE A 118 8.28 -4.56 -8.89
N LEU A 119 8.85 -3.41 -9.30
CA LEU A 119 10.04 -3.38 -10.14
C LEU A 119 11.25 -4.01 -9.45
N SER A 120 11.49 -3.64 -8.18
CA SER A 120 12.55 -4.26 -7.38
C SER A 120 12.33 -5.77 -7.18
N GLY A 121 11.09 -6.20 -6.95
CA GLY A 121 10.74 -7.61 -6.84
C GLY A 121 10.97 -8.39 -8.13
N ILE A 122 10.64 -7.82 -9.30
CA ILE A 122 10.90 -8.43 -10.62
C ILE A 122 12.42 -8.59 -10.84
N ILE A 123 13.22 -7.61 -10.43
CA ILE A 123 14.69 -7.71 -10.50
C ILE A 123 15.20 -8.90 -9.68
N MET A 124 14.64 -9.11 -8.48
CA MET A 124 15.02 -10.23 -7.61
C MET A 124 14.49 -11.58 -8.11
N LEU A 125 13.32 -11.61 -8.76
CA LEU A 125 12.71 -12.81 -9.32
C LEU A 125 13.51 -13.36 -10.51
N PHE A 126 14.18 -12.48 -11.26
CA PHE A 126 14.99 -12.85 -12.43
C PHE A 126 16.44 -12.37 -12.27
N PRO A 127 17.24 -13.03 -11.41
CA PRO A 127 18.61 -12.61 -11.12
C PRO A 127 19.55 -12.68 -12.35
N ASP A 128 19.20 -13.48 -13.36
CA ASP A 128 19.97 -13.64 -14.60
C ASP A 128 19.64 -12.60 -15.68
N MET A 129 18.84 -11.57 -15.36
CA MET A 129 18.53 -10.52 -16.33
C MET A 129 19.78 -9.76 -16.76
N LYS A 130 19.87 -9.45 -18.07
CA LYS A 130 20.96 -8.65 -18.66
C LYS A 130 21.20 -7.31 -17.96
N ILE A 131 20.19 -6.75 -17.28
CA ILE A 131 20.34 -5.53 -16.50
C ILE A 131 21.33 -5.73 -15.34
N ILE A 132 21.26 -6.86 -14.64
CA ILE A 132 22.17 -7.19 -13.52
C ILE A 132 23.57 -7.48 -14.07
N SER A 133 23.70 -8.14 -15.22
CA SER A 133 25.01 -8.34 -15.85
C SER A 133 25.66 -7.03 -16.33
N THR A 134 24.86 -5.98 -16.58
CA THR A 134 25.34 -4.67 -17.05
C THR A 134 25.70 -3.74 -15.89
N PHE A 135 24.87 -3.70 -14.85
CA PHE A 135 25.08 -2.82 -13.68
C PHE A 135 25.79 -3.50 -12.50
N GLY A 136 26.03 -4.81 -12.58
CA GLY A 136 26.73 -5.61 -11.59
C GLY A 136 25.92 -5.90 -10.32
N THR A 137 26.56 -6.60 -9.37
CA THR A 137 25.96 -7.04 -8.10
C THR A 137 25.48 -5.88 -7.22
N GLY A 138 26.08 -4.69 -7.34
CA GLY A 138 25.66 -3.50 -6.58
C GLY A 138 24.22 -3.09 -6.86
N PHE A 139 23.75 -3.24 -8.11
CA PHE A 139 22.38 -2.95 -8.49
C PHE A 139 21.38 -3.95 -7.91
N TYR A 140 21.76 -5.23 -7.81
CA TYR A 140 20.95 -6.25 -7.16
C TYR A 140 20.77 -5.95 -5.67
N ILE A 141 21.86 -5.64 -4.95
CA ILE A 141 21.82 -5.28 -3.53
C ILE A 141 20.99 -4.00 -3.31
N PHE A 142 21.16 -3.00 -4.18
CA PHE A 142 20.33 -1.79 -4.12
C PHE A 142 18.84 -2.11 -4.26
N SER A 143 18.49 -2.97 -5.22
CA SER A 143 17.11 -3.38 -5.47
C SER A 143 16.52 -4.15 -4.27
N ASP A 144 17.31 -5.02 -3.65
CA ASP A 144 16.92 -5.75 -2.42
C ASP A 144 16.64 -4.79 -1.25
N ILE A 145 17.58 -3.88 -0.95
CA ILE A 145 17.40 -2.88 0.11
C ILE A 145 16.18 -1.99 -0.16
N LEU A 146 16.02 -1.54 -1.42
CA LEU A 146 14.86 -0.76 -1.83
C LEU A 146 13.56 -1.54 -1.62
N HIS A 147 13.52 -2.82 -1.98
CA HIS A 147 12.36 -3.69 -1.82
C HIS A 147 11.97 -3.83 -0.34
N ILE A 148 12.95 -4.07 0.53
CA ILE A 148 12.74 -4.20 1.99
C ILE A 148 12.19 -2.89 2.58
N ILE A 149 12.77 -1.74 2.23
CA ILE A 149 12.34 -0.43 2.72
C ILE A 149 10.90 -0.13 2.26
N LEU A 150 10.60 -0.35 0.97
CA LEU A 150 9.26 -0.14 0.43
C LEU A 150 8.24 -1.10 1.05
N GLY A 151 8.61 -2.37 1.24
CA GLY A 151 7.78 -3.37 1.90
C GLY A 151 7.45 -2.98 3.34
N PHE A 152 8.40 -2.42 4.08
CA PHE A 152 8.17 -1.88 5.42
C PHE A 152 7.17 -0.73 5.42
N PHE A 153 7.36 0.29 4.57
CA PHE A 153 6.44 1.43 4.49
C PHE A 153 5.03 1.04 4.03
N ILE A 154 4.91 0.13 3.07
CA ILE A 154 3.61 -0.39 2.61
C ILE A 154 2.93 -1.20 3.73
N SER A 155 3.68 -1.94 4.53
CA SER A 155 3.15 -2.66 5.70
C SER A 155 2.61 -1.68 6.74
N LEU A 156 3.35 -0.62 7.06
CA LEU A 156 2.91 0.43 7.98
C LEU A 156 1.65 1.15 7.45
N PHE A 157 1.64 1.51 6.17
CA PHE A 157 0.48 2.09 5.51
C PHE A 157 -0.73 1.17 5.64
N LEU A 158 -0.58 -0.14 5.40
CA LEU A 158 -1.69 -1.09 5.49
C LEU A 158 -2.28 -1.17 6.90
N ILE A 159 -1.43 -1.17 7.94
CA ILE A 159 -1.88 -1.16 9.34
C ILE A 159 -2.69 0.10 9.63
N ILE A 160 -2.17 1.27 9.28
CA ILE A 160 -2.85 2.56 9.47
C ILE A 160 -4.16 2.58 8.68
N HIS A 161 -4.14 2.12 7.43
CA HIS A 161 -5.30 2.09 6.56
C HIS A 161 -6.42 1.22 7.14
N ILE A 162 -6.11 -0.02 7.55
CA ILE A 162 -7.07 -0.92 8.20
C ILE A 162 -7.63 -0.26 9.47
N TYR A 163 -6.78 0.36 10.31
CA TYR A 163 -7.23 1.08 11.49
C TYR A 163 -8.20 2.21 11.13
N THR A 164 -7.87 3.07 10.17
CA THR A 164 -8.76 4.16 9.75
C THR A 164 -10.09 3.67 9.20
N CYS A 165 -10.12 2.51 8.52
CA CYS A 165 -11.36 1.88 8.06
C CYS A 165 -12.27 1.40 9.21
N THR A 166 -11.76 1.28 10.43
CA THR A 166 -12.59 0.95 11.61
C THR A 166 -13.26 2.17 12.25
N ILE A 167 -12.84 3.38 11.90
CA ILE A 167 -13.27 4.66 12.52
C ILE A 167 -14.50 5.27 11.82
N GLY A 168 -15.28 4.44 11.13
CA GLY A 168 -16.52 4.83 10.47
C GLY A 168 -17.70 5.04 11.45
N PRO A 169 -18.88 5.44 10.94
CA PRO A 169 -20.11 5.61 11.73
C PRO A 169 -20.48 4.37 12.54
N SER A 170 -20.23 3.19 11.98
CA SER A 170 -20.25 1.90 12.68
C SER A 170 -19.00 1.09 12.35
N THR A 171 -18.54 0.26 13.29
CA THR A 171 -17.46 -0.70 13.04
C THR A 171 -17.87 -1.62 11.88
N GLY A 172 -17.19 -1.47 10.73
CA GLY A 172 -17.51 -2.24 9.51
C GLY A 172 -18.28 -1.49 8.43
N SER A 173 -18.84 -0.30 8.70
CA SER A 173 -19.54 0.52 7.68
C SER A 173 -18.68 0.80 6.45
N ILE A 174 -17.42 1.20 6.66
CA ILE A 174 -16.46 1.46 5.58
C ILE A 174 -16.16 0.15 4.82
N PHE A 175 -15.94 -0.96 5.51
CA PHE A 175 -15.73 -2.27 4.86
C PHE A 175 -16.96 -2.71 4.03
N ARG A 176 -18.18 -2.48 4.54
CA ARG A 176 -19.41 -2.71 3.78
C ARG A 176 -19.45 -1.84 2.53
N SER A 177 -19.09 -0.57 2.62
CA SER A 177 -19.06 0.34 1.48
C SER A 177 -18.06 -0.07 0.39
N ILE A 178 -16.92 -0.66 0.78
CA ILE A 178 -15.94 -1.21 -0.16
C ILE A 178 -16.52 -2.40 -0.94
N MET A 179 -17.32 -3.25 -0.28
CA MET A 179 -17.95 -4.41 -0.91
C MET A 179 -19.19 -4.05 -1.74
N SER A 180 -20.03 -3.14 -1.24
CA SER A 180 -21.30 -2.76 -1.88
C SER A 180 -21.13 -1.67 -2.94
N GLY A 181 -20.07 -0.86 -2.83
CA GLY A 181 -19.88 0.35 -3.63
C GLY A 181 -20.70 1.55 -3.14
N TYR A 182 -21.49 1.43 -2.07
CA TYR A 182 -22.34 2.49 -1.52
C TYR A 182 -21.93 2.85 -0.09
N SER A 183 -21.74 4.13 0.18
CA SER A 183 -21.49 4.65 1.54
C SER A 183 -22.80 4.78 2.30
N GLU A 184 -22.86 4.26 3.53
CA GLU A 184 -23.89 4.63 4.50
C GLU A 184 -23.77 6.14 4.77
N SER A 185 -24.85 6.89 4.60
CA SER A 185 -24.86 8.32 4.90
C SER A 185 -24.66 8.53 6.40
N GLU A 186 -23.76 9.44 6.76
CA GLU A 186 -23.70 9.96 8.12
C GLU A 186 -24.99 10.76 8.36
N GLU A 187 -25.91 10.20 9.16
CA GLU A 187 -26.95 10.99 9.83
C GLU A 187 -26.32 11.84 10.96
#